data_AF-A0A6M4ASQ7-F1
#
_entry.id   AF-A0A6M4ASQ7-F1
#
_cell.length_a   1.000
_cell.length_b   1.000
_cell.length_c   1.000
_cell.angle_alpha   90.00
_cell.angle_beta   90.00
_cell.angle_gamma   90.00
#
_symmetry.space_group_name_H-M   'P 1'
#
loop_
_entity.id
_entity.type
_entity.pdbx_description
1 polymer ?
#
loop_
_entity_poly.entity_id
_entity_poly.type
_entity_poly.pdbx_seq_one_letter_code
_entity_poly.pdbx_strand_id
1 'polypeptide(L)'
;MKSFPLSLAMIAAAFTLAPLVLVSTPAAAQGNGDYRCTALPAQVQAAVSTATDADQIQRAQRFLQSGNQLCEARAEGAAARAYRSALRILGASEVRTTAPTDIAQR
;
A
#
# COMPACT_ATOMS: atom_id res chain seq x y z
N MET A 1 -16.16 -38.42 -34.43
CA MET A 1 -16.13 -38.88 -33.02
C MET A 1 -14.69 -39.21 -32.63
N LYS A 2 -14.06 -38.37 -31.80
CA LYS A 2 -12.79 -38.69 -31.12
C LYS A 2 -12.66 -37.77 -29.89
N SER A 3 -12.46 -38.39 -28.75
CA SER A 3 -12.56 -37.88 -27.38
C SER A 3 -11.32 -37.11 -26.93
N PHE A 4 -11.48 -36.17 -26.00
CA PHE A 4 -10.46 -35.86 -24.98
C PHE A 4 -11.14 -35.38 -23.67
N PRO A 5 -11.09 -36.18 -22.58
CA PRO A 5 -11.43 -35.74 -21.24
C PRO A 5 -10.16 -35.34 -20.48
N LEU A 6 -10.12 -34.16 -19.88
CA LEU A 6 -9.14 -33.87 -18.83
C LEU A 6 -9.76 -32.99 -17.75
N SER A 7 -10.22 -33.69 -16.72
CA SER A 7 -10.66 -33.18 -15.43
C SER A 7 -9.51 -32.46 -14.72
N LEU A 8 -9.72 -31.21 -14.34
CA LEU A 8 -8.80 -30.46 -13.49
C LEU A 8 -9.61 -29.82 -12.35
N ALA A 9 -9.74 -30.56 -11.26
CA ALA A 9 -10.21 -30.03 -9.99
C ALA A 9 -9.43 -30.73 -8.88
N MET A 10 -8.24 -30.20 -8.60
CA MET A 10 -7.43 -30.62 -7.46
C MET A 10 -7.31 -29.46 -6.46
N ILE A 11 -7.88 -29.73 -5.30
CA ILE A 11 -7.34 -29.51 -3.95
C ILE A 11 -7.48 -28.12 -3.33
N ALA A 12 -8.21 -28.16 -2.22
CA ALA A 12 -8.38 -27.17 -1.18
C ALA A 12 -7.08 -26.82 -0.45
N ALA A 13 -6.96 -25.57 -0.03
CA ALA A 13 -6.12 -25.19 1.11
C ALA A 13 -6.96 -24.31 2.05
N ALA A 14 -7.42 -24.92 3.14
CA ALA A 14 -7.98 -24.20 4.28
C ALA A 14 -6.84 -23.48 5.00
N PHE A 15 -6.89 -22.14 5.06
CA PHE A 15 -6.01 -21.37 5.93
C PHE A 15 -6.76 -20.96 7.18
N THR A 16 -6.31 -21.54 8.29
CA THR A 16 -6.75 -21.32 9.66
C THR A 16 -6.52 -19.87 10.07
N LEU A 17 -7.57 -19.22 10.59
CA LEU A 17 -7.51 -17.93 11.26
C LEU A 17 -6.50 -17.95 12.41
N ALA A 18 -5.47 -17.11 12.32
CA ALA A 18 -4.64 -16.72 13.45
C ALA A 18 -5.26 -15.47 14.14
N PRO A 19 -5.12 -15.35 15.47
CA PRO A 19 -5.95 -14.48 16.29
C PRO A 19 -5.57 -13.01 16.17
N LEU A 20 -6.55 -12.17 16.47
CA LEU A 20 -6.49 -10.72 16.60
C LEU A 20 -5.20 -10.22 17.26
N VAL A 21 -4.34 -9.59 16.48
CA VAL A 21 -3.55 -8.47 16.99
C VAL A 21 -4.33 -7.20 16.69
N LEU A 22 -4.99 -6.71 17.73
CA LEU A 22 -5.55 -5.38 17.85
C LEU A 22 -4.41 -4.36 17.77
N VAL A 23 -3.77 -4.22 16.61
CA VAL A 23 -2.87 -3.10 16.38
C VAL A 23 -3.78 -1.90 16.16
N SER A 24 -3.82 -1.02 17.15
CA SER A 24 -4.33 0.33 16.99
C SER A 24 -3.55 0.97 15.84
N THR A 25 -4.09 0.85 14.64
CA THR A 25 -3.68 1.65 13.48
C THR A 25 -3.71 3.10 13.91
N PRO A 26 -2.62 3.87 13.71
CA PRO A 26 -2.60 5.25 14.13
C PRO A 26 -3.78 5.95 13.43
N ALA A 27 -4.75 6.36 14.23
CA ALA A 27 -5.77 7.29 13.81
C ALA A 27 -5.04 8.58 13.50
N ALA A 28 -4.62 8.75 12.24
CA ALA A 28 -4.17 10.01 11.71
C ALA A 28 -5.39 10.96 11.73
N ALA A 29 -5.59 11.58 12.89
CA ALA A 29 -6.63 12.54 13.13
C ALA A 29 -6.32 13.84 12.36
N GLN A 30 -7.25 14.19 11.47
CA GLN A 30 -7.84 15.52 11.34
C GLN A 30 -6.88 16.70 11.10
N GLY A 31 -6.43 16.80 9.86
CA GLY A 31 -6.09 18.07 9.21
C GLY A 31 -6.77 18.08 7.84
N ASN A 32 -7.24 19.23 7.38
CA ASN A 32 -7.98 19.44 6.12
C ASN A 32 -7.15 19.20 4.83
N GLY A 33 -6.27 18.20 4.85
CA GLY A 33 -5.43 17.76 3.76
C GLY A 33 -5.74 16.30 3.45
N ASP A 34 -6.00 16.02 2.18
CA ASP A 34 -6.32 14.71 1.64
C ASP A 34 -5.46 13.61 2.29
N TYR A 35 -6.11 12.52 2.75
CA TYR A 35 -5.46 11.37 3.42
C TYR A 35 -4.23 10.84 2.67
N ARG A 36 -4.21 11.05 1.34
CA ARG A 36 -3.12 10.67 0.44
C ARG A 36 -1.82 11.42 0.70
N CYS A 37 -1.92 12.65 1.18
CA CYS A 37 -0.79 13.54 1.45
C CYS A 37 -0.28 13.43 2.89
N THR A 38 -0.93 12.65 3.74
CA THR A 38 -0.54 12.45 5.14
C THR A 38 -0.11 11.01 5.43
N ALA A 39 -0.86 10.01 4.94
CA ALA A 39 -0.59 8.59 5.24
C ALA A 39 0.49 7.95 4.34
N LEU A 40 0.53 8.28 3.04
CA LEU A 40 1.54 7.73 2.13
C LEU A 40 2.96 8.25 2.40
N PRO A 41 3.21 9.55 2.62
CA PRO A 41 4.57 10.01 2.92
C PRO A 41 5.11 9.39 4.21
N ALA A 42 4.28 9.17 5.23
CA ALA A 42 4.69 8.47 6.45
C ALA A 42 5.13 7.02 6.18
N GLN A 43 4.43 6.29 5.30
CA GLN A 43 4.83 4.95 4.88
C GLN A 43 6.17 4.96 4.13
N VAL A 44 6.39 5.95 3.26
CA VAL A 44 7.67 6.10 2.55
C VAL A 44 8.80 6.40 3.53
N GLN A 45 8.60 7.29 4.51
CA GLN A 45 9.62 7.59 5.53
C GLN A 45 9.97 6.36 6.38
N ALA A 46 8.97 5.59 6.78
CA ALA A 46 9.19 4.34 7.51
C ALA A 46 9.93 3.29 6.64
N ALA A 47 9.58 3.18 5.36
CA ALA A 47 10.28 2.29 4.44
C ALA A 47 11.74 2.73 4.23
N VAL A 48 12.00 4.04 4.12
CA VAL A 48 13.35 4.61 4.00
C VAL A 48 14.20 4.31 5.24
N SER A 49 13.65 4.40 6.45
CA SER A 49 14.40 4.13 7.68
C SER A 49 14.75 2.65 7.87
N THR A 50 13.98 1.75 7.24
CA THR A 50 14.24 0.30 7.25
C THR A 50 15.08 -0.18 6.07
N ALA A 51 15.21 0.62 5.02
CA ALA A 51 15.97 0.26 3.83
C ALA A 51 17.48 0.34 4.10
N THR A 52 18.23 -0.60 3.55
CA THR A 52 19.69 -0.68 3.72
C THR A 52 20.48 -0.21 2.49
N ASP A 53 19.82 -0.13 1.33
CA ASP A 53 20.46 0.26 0.07
C ASP A 53 20.41 1.78 -0.12
N ALA A 54 21.59 2.40 -0.13
CA ALA A 54 21.71 3.86 -0.16
C ALA A 54 21.20 4.48 -1.47
N ASP A 55 21.34 3.79 -2.61
CA ASP A 55 20.89 4.31 -3.91
C ASP A 55 19.35 4.28 -4.01
N GLN A 56 18.72 3.20 -3.52
CA GLN A 56 17.27 3.11 -3.40
C GLN A 56 16.70 4.18 -2.45
N ILE A 57 17.34 4.37 -1.29
CA ILE A 57 16.96 5.42 -0.34
C ILE A 57 17.02 6.79 -1.00
N GLN A 58 18.13 7.12 -1.68
CA GLN A 58 18.31 8.43 -2.29
C GLN A 58 17.29 8.68 -3.41
N ARG A 59 16.98 7.66 -4.22
CA ARG A 59 15.94 7.76 -5.25
C ARG A 59 14.55 7.93 -4.63
N ALA A 60 14.20 7.13 -3.62
CA ALA A 60 12.91 7.19 -2.96
C ALA A 60 12.69 8.53 -2.24
N GLN A 61 13.73 9.12 -1.66
CA GLN A 61 13.67 10.46 -1.07
C GLN A 61 13.33 11.54 -2.10
N ARG A 62 13.85 11.45 -3.33
CA ARG A 62 13.46 12.39 -4.41
C ARG A 62 11.98 12.28 -4.73
N PHE A 63 11.44 11.06 -4.81
CA PHE A 63 10.01 10.85 -5.02
C PHE A 63 9.16 11.33 -3.85
N LEU A 64 9.64 11.20 -2.61
CA LEU A 64 8.99 11.75 -1.43
C LEU A 64 8.92 13.28 -1.51
N GLN A 65 10.03 13.93 -1.86
CA GLN A 65 10.09 15.38 -1.98
C GLN A 65 9.20 15.91 -3.12
N SER A 66 9.20 15.25 -4.28
CA SER A 66 8.27 15.56 -5.38
C SER A 66 6.81 15.33 -4.99
N GLY A 67 6.52 14.24 -4.27
CA GLY A 67 5.18 13.96 -3.75
C GLY A 67 4.67 15.07 -2.83
N ASN A 68 5.53 15.57 -1.93
CA ASN A 68 5.18 16.66 -1.02
C ASN A 68 4.83 17.94 -1.78
N GLN A 69 5.61 18.30 -2.80
CA GLN A 69 5.31 19.47 -3.62
C GLN A 69 4.00 19.32 -4.41
N LEU A 70 3.68 18.10 -4.87
CA LEU A 70 2.39 17.83 -5.51
C LEU A 70 1.21 17.94 -4.53
N CYS A 71 1.42 17.60 -3.26
CA CYS A 71 0.43 17.83 -2.21
C CYS A 71 0.22 19.32 -1.91
N GLU A 72 1.30 20.10 -1.85
CA GLU A 72 1.22 21.56 -1.72
C GLU A 72 0.48 22.20 -2.91
N ALA A 73 0.70 21.65 -4.12
CA ALA A 73 0.03 22.06 -5.35
C ALA A 73 -1.42 21.52 -5.49
N ARG A 74 -2.00 20.88 -4.46
CA ARG A 74 -3.34 20.25 -4.50
C ARG A 74 -3.51 19.20 -5.60
N ALA A 75 -2.42 18.60 -6.07
CA ALA A 75 -2.39 17.54 -7.07
C ALA A 75 -2.32 16.15 -6.41
N GLU A 76 -3.28 15.82 -5.55
CA GLU A 76 -3.23 14.65 -4.64
C GLU A 76 -3.16 13.32 -5.39
N GLY A 77 -3.78 13.24 -6.56
CA GLY A 77 -3.72 12.06 -7.43
C GLY A 77 -2.31 11.80 -7.99
N ALA A 78 -1.58 12.86 -8.34
CA ALA A 78 -0.20 12.78 -8.80
C ALA A 78 0.75 12.48 -7.64
N ALA A 79 0.54 13.14 -6.49
CA ALA A 79 1.29 12.88 -5.27
C ALA A 79 1.23 11.41 -4.85
N ALA A 80 0.03 10.82 -4.83
CA ALA A 80 -0.14 9.41 -4.50
C ALA A 80 0.64 8.46 -5.43
N ARG A 81 0.76 8.81 -6.72
CA ARG A 81 1.56 8.02 -7.67
C ARG A 81 3.06 8.14 -7.40
N ALA A 82 3.53 9.35 -7.07
CA ALA A 82 4.93 9.58 -6.72
C ALA A 82 5.33 8.78 -5.48
N TYR A 83 4.51 8.79 -4.42
CA TYR A 83 4.78 8.01 -3.20
C TYR A 83 4.75 6.50 -3.44
N ARG A 84 3.83 5.98 -4.27
CA ARG A 84 3.84 4.56 -4.67
C ARG A 84 5.10 4.15 -5.40
N SER A 85 5.61 5.01 -6.27
CA SER A 85 6.88 4.77 -6.95
C SER A 85 8.03 4.72 -5.94
N ALA A 86 8.04 5.61 -4.94
CA ALA A 86 9.01 5.57 -3.86
C ALA A 86 8.96 4.24 -3.09
N LEU A 87 7.77 3.80 -2.68
CA LEU A 87 7.58 2.52 -1.99
C LEU A 87 8.06 1.34 -2.84
N ARG A 88 7.77 1.34 -4.15
CA ARG A 88 8.22 0.28 -5.07
C ARG A 88 9.74 0.23 -5.18
N ILE A 89 10.42 1.38 -5.20
CA ILE A 89 11.89 1.44 -5.23
C ILE A 89 12.48 0.83 -3.97
N LEU A 90 11.85 1.06 -2.81
CA LEU A 90 12.26 0.52 -1.52
C LEU A 90 11.83 -0.95 -1.30
N GLY A 91 11.15 -1.58 -2.27
CA GLY A 91 10.59 -2.92 -2.12
C GLY A 91 9.42 -3.03 -1.13
N ALA A 92 8.86 -1.90 -0.69
CA ALA A 92 7.73 -1.86 0.25
C ALA A 92 6.39 -1.91 -0.51
N SER A 93 5.46 -2.74 -0.03
CA SER A 93 4.09 -2.76 -0.55
C SER A 93 3.27 -1.66 0.12
N GLU A 94 2.57 -0.83 -0.66
CA GLU A 94 1.62 0.17 -0.14
C GLU A 94 0.56 -0.56 0.68
N VAL A 95 0.46 -0.25 1.97
CA VAL A 95 -0.62 -0.75 2.81
C VAL A 95 -1.86 0.07 2.48
N ARG A 96 -2.64 -0.44 1.51
CA ARG A 96 -3.95 0.12 1.20
C ARG A 96 -4.95 -0.47 2.17
N THR A 97 -5.41 0.32 3.13
CA THR A 97 -6.57 -0.02 3.96
C THR A 97 -7.80 -0.02 3.05
N THR A 98 -8.00 -1.10 2.29
CA THR A 98 -9.32 -1.41 1.74
C THR A 98 -10.17 -1.81 2.93
N ALA A 99 -11.05 -0.91 3.37
CA ALA A 99 -12.14 -1.32 4.24
C ALA A 99 -12.82 -2.50 3.56
N PRO A 100 -12.98 -3.65 4.24
CA PRO A 100 -13.82 -4.71 3.70
C PRO A 100 -15.23 -4.12 3.62
N THR A 101 -15.65 -3.74 2.41
CA THR A 101 -17.08 -3.59 2.13
C THR A 101 -17.64 -4.99 2.25
N ASP A 102 -18.13 -5.27 3.45
CA ASP A 102 -18.91 -6.42 3.81
C ASP A 102 -20.08 -6.52 2.82
N ILE A 103 -19.88 -7.33 1.78
CA ILE A 103 -20.93 -7.92 0.97
C ILE A 103 -21.61 -8.96 1.87
N ALA A 104 -22.28 -8.53 2.94
CA ALA A 104 -23.02 -9.44 3.81
C ALA A 104 -24.06 -8.75 4.70
N GLN A 105 -24.88 -7.81 4.19
CA GLN A 105 -26.17 -7.56 4.84
C GLN A 105 -27.36 -7.53 3.88
N ARG A 106 -27.94 -8.74 3.76
CA ARG A 106 -29.36 -9.11 3.54
C ARG A 106 -29.87 -9.22 2.11
#